data_AF-A0A8T6XM06-F1
#
_entry.id   AF-A0A8T6XM06-F1
#
_cell.length_a   1.000
_cell.length_b   1.000
_cell.length_c   1.000
_cell.angle_alpha   90.00
_cell.angle_beta   90.00
_cell.angle_gamma   90.00
#
_symmetry.space_group_name_H-M   'P 1'
#
loop_
_entity.id
_entity.type
_entity.pdbx_description
1 polymer ?
#
loop_
_entity_poly.entity_id
_entity_poly.type
_entity_poly.pdbx_seq_one_letter_code
_entity_poly.pdbx_strand_id
1 'polypeptide(L)'
;MKRTTKIKTKSRIRISSAKQKARRLQRWVCCKISLLIDLPWGSSGQDQPIESRAMGQSGPDIRLERHACLLFPFSVECKCQEKWNVHSWIDQAQSNKRPGTDWLIVAKRSRKTPVVIMDAETFFSLVDMKNKKC
;
A
#
# COMPACT_ATOMS: atom_id res chain seq x y z
N MET A 1 36.07 35.64 19.40
CA MET A 1 34.87 34.82 19.75
C MET A 1 34.49 33.93 18.58
N LYS A 2 34.74 32.61 18.63
CA LYS A 2 34.33 31.69 17.56
C LYS A 2 32.86 31.30 17.77
N ARG A 3 31.95 31.81 16.93
CA ARG A 3 30.53 31.38 16.91
C ARG A 3 30.47 29.97 16.30
N THR A 4 30.31 28.95 17.13
CA THR A 4 30.00 27.60 16.68
C THR A 4 28.52 27.52 16.32
N THR A 5 28.24 27.42 15.01
CA THR A 5 26.90 27.11 14.51
C THR A 5 26.56 25.67 14.85
N LYS A 6 25.65 25.46 15.83
CA LYS A 6 25.08 24.14 16.10
C LYS A 6 24.33 23.65 14.86
N ILE A 7 24.89 22.68 14.15
CA ILE A 7 24.21 21.96 13.07
C ILE A 7 23.00 21.24 13.70
N LYS A 8 21.78 21.71 13.42
CA LYS A 8 20.55 21.02 13.85
C LYS A 8 20.45 19.70 13.08
N THR A 9 20.78 18.59 13.75
CA THR A 9 20.53 17.26 13.21
C THR A 9 19.02 17.04 13.09
N LYS A 10 18.59 16.54 11.92
CA LYS A 10 17.16 16.33 11.63
C LYS A 10 16.60 15.25 12.57
N SER A 11 15.69 15.62 13.47
CA SER A 11 15.17 14.67 14.46
C SER A 11 14.35 13.55 13.81
N ARG A 12 14.46 12.34 14.38
CA ARG A 12 13.70 11.16 13.94
C ARG A 12 12.21 11.41 14.14
N ILE A 13 11.40 11.10 13.12
CA ILE A 13 9.93 11.23 13.20
C ILE A 13 9.39 10.39 14.38
N ARG A 14 8.41 10.93 15.11
CA ARG A 14 7.71 10.19 16.16
C ARG A 14 7.04 8.95 15.57
N ILE A 15 7.06 7.84 16.31
CA ILE A 15 6.45 6.56 15.89
C ILE A 15 4.96 6.76 15.56
N SER A 16 4.24 7.54 16.37
CA SER A 16 2.83 7.85 16.14
C SER A 16 2.58 8.56 14.80
N SER A 17 3.43 9.53 14.44
CA SER A 17 3.35 10.23 13.17
C SER A 17 3.71 9.33 11.99
N ALA A 18 4.69 8.43 12.15
CA ALA A 18 5.01 7.42 11.13
C ALA A 18 3.84 6.46 10.88
N LYS A 19 3.25 5.92 11.96
CA LYS A 19 2.05 5.06 11.88
C LYS A 19 0.85 5.81 11.29
N GLN A 20 0.68 7.09 11.59
CA GLN A 20 -0.39 7.90 11.00
C GLN A 20 -0.22 8.07 9.49
N LYS A 21 1.01 8.29 9.00
CA LYS A 21 1.30 8.36 7.56
C LYS A 21 0.98 7.03 6.86
N ALA A 22 1.33 5.89 7.46
CA ALA A 22 0.99 4.57 6.93
C ALA A 22 -0.52 4.37 6.82
N ARG A 23 -1.27 4.66 7.89
CA ARG A 23 -2.75 4.59 7.88
C ARG A 23 -3.39 5.48 6.82
N ARG A 24 -2.87 6.69 6.62
CA ARG A 24 -3.35 7.60 5.57
C ARG A 24 -3.17 7.00 4.17
N LEU A 25 -2.04 6.32 3.92
CA LEU A 25 -1.81 5.64 2.65
C LEU A 25 -2.77 4.47 2.46
N GLN A 26 -2.94 3.60 3.47
CA GLN A 26 -3.88 2.47 3.41
C GLN A 26 -5.31 2.94 3.11
N ARG A 27 -5.82 3.96 3.82
CA ARG A 27 -7.15 4.54 3.55
C ARG A 27 -7.29 5.12 2.15
N TRP A 28 -6.24 5.79 1.65
CA TRP A 28 -6.23 6.30 0.29
C TRP A 28 -6.33 5.17 -0.74
N VAL A 29 -5.62 4.07 -0.52
CA VAL A 29 -5.69 2.87 -1.37
C VAL A 29 -7.09 2.24 -1.32
N CYS A 30 -7.70 2.07 -0.14
CA CYS A 30 -9.08 1.57 -0.02
C CYS A 30 -10.06 2.41 -0.83
N CYS A 31 -9.96 3.74 -0.71
CA CYS A 31 -10.78 4.67 -1.48
C CYS A 31 -10.57 4.51 -2.99
N LYS A 32 -9.32 4.32 -3.46
CA LYS A 32 -9.06 4.08 -4.88
C LYS A 32 -9.64 2.76 -5.38
N ILE A 33 -9.50 1.68 -4.62
CA ILE A 33 -10.08 0.38 -4.97
C ILE A 33 -11.61 0.49 -5.02
N SER A 34 -12.21 1.10 -4.00
CA SER A 34 -13.65 1.34 -3.90
C SER A 34 -14.20 2.05 -5.13
N LEU A 35 -13.54 3.12 -5.59
CA LEU A 35 -13.93 3.84 -6.80
C LEU A 35 -13.76 3.02 -8.09
N LEU A 36 -12.80 2.09 -8.14
CA LEU A 36 -12.56 1.25 -9.31
C LEU A 36 -13.57 0.11 -9.46
N ILE A 37 -14.03 -0.45 -8.35
CA ILE A 37 -14.88 -1.65 -8.35
C ILE A 37 -16.31 -1.40 -7.84
N ASP A 38 -16.63 -0.14 -7.55
CA ASP A 38 -17.94 0.34 -7.09
C ASP A 38 -18.48 -0.39 -5.84
N LEU A 39 -17.61 -0.56 -4.84
CA LEU A 39 -17.95 -1.16 -3.55
C LEU A 39 -17.55 -0.24 -2.40
N PRO A 40 -18.32 -0.19 -1.29
CA PRO A 40 -17.98 0.67 -0.16
C PRO A 40 -16.71 0.19 0.57
N TRP A 41 -16.03 1.13 1.22
CA TRP A 41 -14.85 0.83 2.03
C TRP A 41 -14.94 1.40 3.44
N GLY A 42 -14.26 0.75 4.37
CA GLY A 42 -14.21 1.14 5.78
C GLY A 42 -12.81 1.05 6.39
N SER A 43 -12.69 1.54 7.62
CA SER A 43 -11.56 1.19 8.49
C SER A 43 -11.82 -0.14 9.19
N SER A 44 -10.76 -0.80 9.65
CA SER A 44 -10.82 -2.05 10.43
C SER A 44 -11.97 -2.07 11.43
N GLY A 45 -12.84 -3.08 11.33
CA GLY A 45 -13.98 -3.29 12.24
C GLY A 45 -15.28 -2.59 11.83
N GLN A 46 -15.36 -2.03 10.62
CA GLN A 46 -16.58 -1.41 10.07
C GLN A 46 -17.39 -2.34 9.15
N ASP A 47 -16.94 -3.59 9.01
CA ASP A 47 -17.59 -4.66 8.24
C ASP A 47 -17.96 -4.21 6.81
N GLN A 48 -16.95 -3.75 6.07
CA GLN A 48 -17.09 -3.32 4.67
C GLN A 48 -16.36 -4.28 3.72
N PRO A 49 -16.81 -4.42 2.45
CA PRO A 49 -16.14 -5.25 1.45
C PRO A 49 -14.64 -4.96 1.26
N ILE A 50 -14.25 -3.71 1.49
CA ILE A 50 -12.87 -3.23 1.42
C ILE A 50 -12.52 -2.56 2.74
N GLU A 51 -11.44 -2.99 3.40
CA GLU A 51 -11.01 -2.38 4.66
C GLU A 51 -9.51 -2.16 4.76
N SER A 52 -9.10 -1.03 5.35
CA SER A 52 -7.72 -0.85 5.80
C SER A 52 -7.52 -1.61 7.12
N ARG A 53 -6.51 -2.48 7.22
CA ARG A 53 -6.25 -3.22 8.45
C ARG A 53 -5.73 -2.35 9.59
N ALA A 54 -6.00 -2.78 10.82
CA ALA A 54 -5.33 -2.26 12.00
C ALA A 54 -3.81 -2.54 11.91
N MET A 55 -3.01 -1.59 12.41
CA MET A 55 -1.55 -1.73 12.40
C MET A 55 -1.12 -2.95 13.22
N GLY A 56 -0.21 -3.76 12.67
CA GLY A 56 0.37 -4.91 13.37
C GLY A 56 -0.41 -6.23 13.24
N GLN A 57 -1.47 -6.24 12.42
CA GLN A 57 -2.17 -7.47 12.02
C GLN A 57 -1.38 -8.21 10.93
N SER A 58 -1.53 -9.53 10.86
CA SER A 58 -0.88 -10.38 9.85
C SER A 58 -1.59 -10.32 8.49
N GLY A 59 -0.85 -10.60 7.42
CA GLY A 59 -1.34 -10.58 6.03
C GLY A 59 -1.38 -9.18 5.40
N PRO A 60 -2.05 -9.03 4.24
CA PRO A 60 -2.05 -7.78 3.48
C PRO A 60 -2.64 -6.59 4.24
N ASP A 61 -2.17 -5.39 3.92
CA ASP A 61 -2.60 -4.13 4.54
C ASP A 61 -4.06 -3.77 4.22
N ILE A 62 -4.57 -4.26 3.09
CA ILE A 62 -5.96 -4.07 2.65
C ILE A 62 -6.67 -5.42 2.71
N ARG A 63 -7.76 -5.50 3.48
CA ARG A 63 -8.68 -6.64 3.50
C ARG A 63 -9.69 -6.44 2.38
N LEU A 64 -9.83 -7.46 1.54
CA LEU A 64 -10.86 -7.54 0.51
C LEU A 64 -11.69 -8.78 0.79
N GLU A 65 -13.01 -8.65 0.70
CA GLU A 65 -13.92 -9.79 0.66
C GLU A 65 -13.82 -10.55 -0.66
N ARG A 66 -14.40 -11.75 -0.70
CA ARG A 66 -14.30 -12.63 -1.87
C ARG A 66 -14.72 -11.92 -3.16
N HIS A 67 -15.86 -11.24 -3.16
CA HIS A 67 -16.37 -10.56 -4.35
C HIS A 67 -15.51 -9.35 -4.74
N ALA A 68 -15.07 -8.54 -3.77
CA ALA A 68 -14.13 -7.43 -4.02
C ALA A 68 -12.78 -7.92 -4.57
N CYS A 69 -12.29 -9.06 -4.08
CA CYS A 69 -11.07 -9.71 -4.54
C CYS A 69 -11.19 -10.22 -5.99
N LEU A 70 -12.37 -10.69 -6.41
CA LEU A 70 -12.60 -11.08 -7.81
C LEU A 70 -12.51 -9.89 -8.77
N LEU A 71 -12.93 -8.70 -8.32
CA LEU A 71 -12.87 -7.47 -9.11
C LEU A 71 -11.50 -6.78 -9.04
N PHE A 72 -10.79 -6.94 -7.91
CA PHE A 72 -9.45 -6.41 -7.68
C PHE A 72 -8.55 -7.52 -7.10
N PRO A 73 -7.98 -8.39 -7.95
CA PRO A 73 -7.30 -9.63 -7.54
C PRO A 73 -5.86 -9.39 -7.05
N PHE A 74 -5.68 -8.45 -6.12
CA PHE A 74 -4.37 -8.10 -5.58
C PHE A 74 -4.32 -8.18 -4.05
N SER A 75 -3.23 -8.75 -3.55
CA SER A 75 -2.79 -8.63 -2.16
C SER A 75 -1.95 -7.38 -1.99
N VAL A 76 -2.52 -6.37 -1.32
CA VAL A 76 -1.91 -5.04 -1.29
C VAL A 76 -1.12 -4.77 -0.01
N GLU A 77 0.12 -4.28 -0.17
CA GLU A 77 0.99 -3.77 0.88
C GLU A 77 1.24 -2.26 0.67
N CYS A 78 1.26 -1.48 1.75
CA CYS A 78 1.36 -0.03 1.74
C CYS A 78 2.65 0.43 2.45
N LYS A 79 3.55 1.11 1.72
CA LYS A 79 4.83 1.59 2.27
C LYS A 79 4.94 3.12 2.18
N CYS A 80 4.77 3.81 3.31
CA CYS A 80 4.99 5.26 3.40
C CYS A 80 6.30 5.59 4.13
N GLN A 81 7.44 5.52 3.45
CA GLN A 81 8.78 5.70 4.04
C GLN A 81 9.68 6.58 3.16
N GLU A 82 10.69 7.23 3.77
CA GLU A 82 11.64 8.10 3.04
C GLU A 82 12.81 7.34 2.40
N LYS A 83 13.26 6.27 3.05
CA LYS A 83 14.26 5.33 2.52
C LYS A 83 13.52 4.09 2.07
N TRP A 84 13.82 3.62 0.87
CA TRP A 84 13.13 2.48 0.26
C TRP A 84 14.07 1.29 0.26
N ASN A 85 13.59 0.17 0.76
CA ASN A 85 14.23 -1.14 0.61
C ASN A 85 13.24 -2.02 -0.16
N VAL A 86 13.23 -1.85 -1.47
CA VAL A 86 12.18 -2.40 -2.34
C VAL A 86 12.20 -3.93 -2.32
N HIS A 87 13.36 -4.56 -2.37
CA HIS A 87 13.48 -6.03 -2.33
C HIS A 87 12.89 -6.62 -1.04
N SER A 88 13.24 -6.07 0.12
CA SER A 88 12.64 -6.51 1.39
C SER A 88 11.12 -6.33 1.43
N TRP A 89 10.58 -5.31 0.75
CA TRP A 89 9.13 -5.12 0.67
C TRP A 89 8.47 -6.12 -0.27
N ILE A 90 9.15 -6.49 -1.36
CA ILE A 90 8.69 -7.52 -2.30
C ILE A 90 8.62 -8.87 -1.57
N ASP A 91 9.67 -9.26 -0.84
CA ASP A 91 9.67 -10.51 -0.06
C ASP A 91 8.50 -10.56 0.94
N GLN A 92 8.22 -9.43 1.59
CA GLN A 92 7.09 -9.32 2.50
C GLN A 92 5.74 -9.39 1.76
N ALA A 93 5.60 -8.73 0.62
CA ALA A 93 4.36 -8.74 -0.17
C ALA A 93 4.07 -10.12 -0.76
N GLN A 94 5.10 -10.84 -1.20
CA GLN A 94 5.02 -12.22 -1.68
C GLN A 94 4.62 -13.18 -0.57
N SER A 95 5.23 -13.07 0.62
CA SER A 95 4.91 -13.95 1.76
C SER A 95 3.51 -13.70 2.33
N ASN A 96 3.01 -12.46 2.28
CA ASN A 96 1.64 -12.10 2.68
C ASN A 96 0.59 -12.33 1.59
N LYS A 97 0.98 -12.80 0.40
CA LYS A 97 0.08 -12.95 -0.75
C LYS A 97 -1.02 -13.96 -0.47
N ARG A 98 -2.27 -13.58 -0.72
CA ARG A 98 -3.43 -14.47 -0.65
C ARG A 98 -3.50 -15.38 -1.89
N PRO A 99 -3.98 -16.63 -1.74
CA PRO A 99 -4.22 -17.51 -2.87
C PRO A 99 -5.10 -16.85 -3.95
N GLY A 100 -4.77 -17.06 -5.23
CA GLY A 100 -5.52 -16.52 -6.35
C GLY A 100 -5.38 -15.00 -6.56
N THR A 101 -4.38 -14.36 -5.93
CA THR A 101 -4.08 -12.93 -6.13
C THR A 101 -2.62 -12.72 -6.52
N ASP A 102 -2.36 -11.59 -7.19
CA ASP A 102 -1.02 -11.06 -7.38
C ASP A 102 -0.62 -10.13 -6.23
N TRP A 103 0.67 -10.01 -5.95
CA TRP A 103 1.14 -9.07 -4.94
C TRP A 103 1.23 -7.66 -5.54
N LEU A 104 0.89 -6.64 -4.75
CA LEU A 104 0.90 -5.24 -5.17
C LEU A 104 1.41 -4.37 -4.03
N ILE A 105 2.44 -3.56 -4.29
CA ILE A 105 2.92 -2.59 -3.30
C ILE A 105 2.54 -1.20 -3.76
N VAL A 106 1.87 -0.45 -2.89
CA VAL A 106 1.68 1.00 -3.05
C VAL A 106 2.69 1.72 -2.16
N ALA A 107 3.69 2.34 -2.77
CA ALA A 107 4.78 3.02 -2.08
C ALA A 107 4.66 4.54 -2.20
N LYS A 108 5.02 5.28 -1.15
CA LYS A 108 4.92 6.75 -1.13
C LYS A 108 5.99 7.38 -0.25
N ARG A 109 6.61 8.46 -0.75
CA ARG A 109 7.44 9.38 0.07
C ARG A 109 6.63 10.59 0.52
N SER A 110 7.08 11.28 1.58
CA SER A 110 6.43 12.51 2.02
C SER A 110 6.43 13.55 0.90
N ARG A 111 5.26 14.18 0.65
CA ARG A 111 5.06 15.19 -0.40
C ARG A 111 5.34 14.72 -1.84
N LYS A 112 5.41 13.40 -2.07
CA LYS A 112 5.45 12.80 -3.41
C LYS A 112 4.15 12.05 -3.69
N THR A 113 3.82 11.88 -4.95
CA THR A 113 2.72 11.02 -5.40
C THR A 113 3.03 9.55 -5.05
N PRO A 114 2.03 8.72 -4.75
CA PRO A 114 2.22 7.28 -4.62
C PRO A 114 2.64 6.65 -5.94
N VAL A 115 3.40 5.55 -5.87
CA VAL A 115 3.75 4.70 -7.01
C VAL A 115 3.33 3.27 -6.71
N VAL A 116 3.18 2.48 -7.77
CA VAL A 116 2.89 1.05 -7.69
C VAL A 116 4.15 0.27 -8.02
N ILE A 117 4.42 -0.78 -7.26
CA ILE A 117 5.48 -1.76 -7.52
C ILE A 117 4.80 -3.13 -7.58
N MET A 118 5.01 -3.86 -8.66
CA MET A 118 4.45 -5.18 -8.91
C MET A 118 5.41 -5.99 -9.79
N ASP A 119 5.09 -7.27 -9.98
CA ASP A 119 5.84 -8.13 -10.89
C ASP A 119 5.71 -7.64 -12.34
N ALA A 120 6.82 -7.66 -13.08
CA ALA A 120 6.85 -7.14 -14.44
C ALA A 120 6.02 -8.00 -15.40
N GLU A 121 6.06 -9.32 -15.27
CA GLU A 121 5.27 -10.23 -16.11
C GLU A 121 3.77 -10.06 -15.83
N THR A 122 3.39 -9.89 -14.56
CA THR A 122 2.01 -9.53 -14.20
C THR A 122 1.60 -8.20 -14.85
N PHE A 123 2.45 -7.17 -14.81
CA PHE A 123 2.17 -5.88 -15.45
C PHE A 123 1.93 -6.03 -16.96
N PHE A 124 2.85 -6.68 -17.69
CA PHE A 124 2.71 -6.86 -19.14
C PHE A 124 1.50 -7.72 -19.50
N SER A 125 1.21 -8.76 -18.71
CA SER A 125 0.00 -9.58 -18.89
C SER A 125 -1.28 -8.76 -18.74
N LEU A 126 -1.36 -7.85 -17.77
CA LEU A 126 -2.50 -6.94 -17.59
C LEU A 126 -2.67 -5.98 -18.78
N VAL A 127 -1.56 -5.46 -19.32
CA VAL A 127 -1.59 -4.58 -20.50
C VAL A 127 -2.06 -5.33 -21.74
N ASP A 128 -1.58 -6.56 -21.95
CA ASP A 128 -2.01 -7.41 -23.06
C ASP A 128 -3.51 -7.78 -22.96
N MET A 129 -3.97 -8.18 -21.77
CA MET A 129 -5.40 -8.45 -21.51
C MET A 129 -6.28 -7.24 -21.78
N LYS A 130 -5.81 -6.03 -21.46
CA LYS A 130 -6.54 -4.79 -21.75
C LYS A 130 -6.67 -4.57 -23.26
N ASN A 131 -5.60 -4.79 -24.02
CA ASN A 131 -5.60 -4.59 -25.47
C ASN A 131 -6.50 -5.61 -26.20
N LYS A 132 -6.64 -6.82 -25.68
CA LYS A 132 -7.53 -7.86 -26.24
C LYS A 132 -9.02 -7.63 -25.98
N LYS A 133 -9.36 -6.76 -25.02
CA LYS A 133 -10.75 -6.39 -24.68
C LYS A 133 -11.23 -5.14 -25.44
N CYS A 134 -10.37 -4.55 -26.27
CA CYS A 134 -10.71 -3.51 -27.24
C CYS A 134 -10.88 -4.14 -28.62
#